data_AF-J9GHI8-F1
#
_entry.id   AF-J9GHI8-F1
#
_cell.length_a   1.000
_cell.length_b   1.000
_cell.length_c   1.000
_cell.angle_alpha   90.00
_cell.angle_beta   90.00
_cell.angle_gamma   90.00
#
_symmetry.space_group_name_H-M   'P 1'
#
loop_
_entity.id
_entity.type
_entity.pdbx_description
1 polymer ?
#
loop_
_entity_poly.entity_id
_entity_poly.type
_entity_poly.pdbx_seq_one_letter_code
_entity_poly.pdbx_strand_id
1 'polypeptide(L)'
;MWKDRIIYWGPMGCLTGNYLIVKGDVTSREILPLLQETFRFIAEYDGEIPGATAKDCGTYLLHDLPMARYEAARYLNEVLLCATDHNLNYPV
;
A
#
# COMPACT_ATOMS: atom_id res chain seq x y z
N MET A 1 7.91 -10.98 -10.19
CA MET A 1 6.93 -12.09 -10.12
C MET A 1 5.49 -11.63 -9.80
N TRP A 2 5.26 -10.45 -9.20
CA TRP A 2 3.91 -9.98 -8.88
C TRP A 2 3.17 -9.22 -9.98
N LYS A 3 3.88 -8.60 -10.92
CA LYS A 3 3.32 -7.70 -11.94
C LYS A 3 2.05 -8.24 -12.63
N ASP A 4 2.09 -9.48 -13.10
CA ASP A 4 0.97 -10.09 -13.86
C ASP A 4 -0.14 -10.64 -12.95
N ARG A 5 0.02 -10.53 -11.63
CA ARG A 5 -0.93 -10.99 -10.62
C ARG A 5 -1.65 -9.86 -9.91
N ILE A 6 -1.11 -8.64 -9.86
CA ILE A 6 -1.78 -7.50 -9.22
C ILE A 6 -2.90 -6.99 -10.13
N ILE A 7 -4.14 -7.03 -9.64
CA ILE A 7 -5.31 -6.55 -10.37
C ILE A 7 -5.63 -5.11 -9.97
N TYR A 8 -5.54 -4.81 -8.67
CA TYR A 8 -5.99 -3.51 -8.15
C TYR A 8 -5.32 -3.17 -6.81
N TRP A 9 -5.04 -1.87 -6.63
CA TRP A 9 -4.72 -1.25 -5.36
C TRP A 9 -5.51 0.06 -5.25
N GLY A 10 -6.31 0.24 -4.22
CA GLY A 10 -6.98 1.51 -4.02
C GLY A 10 -7.64 1.70 -2.65
N PRO A 11 -8.02 2.94 -2.32
CA PRO A 11 -8.42 3.33 -0.97
C PRO A 11 -9.80 2.81 -0.59
N MET A 12 -9.99 2.56 0.70
CA MET A 12 -11.32 2.37 1.30
C MET A 12 -12.01 3.73 1.46
N GLY A 13 -13.33 3.78 1.25
CA GLY A 13 -14.10 5.02 1.40
C GLY A 13 -14.12 5.61 2.82
N CYS A 14 -13.87 4.77 3.85
CA CYS A 14 -13.74 5.20 5.24
C CYS A 14 -12.35 5.75 5.60
N LEU A 15 -11.40 5.75 4.66
CA LEU A 15 -10.05 6.30 4.82
C LEU A 15 -9.17 5.59 5.87
N THR A 16 -9.47 4.33 6.19
CA THR A 16 -8.72 3.55 7.19
C THR A 16 -7.79 2.50 6.57
N GLY A 17 -7.76 2.38 5.25
CA GLY A 17 -6.97 1.35 4.57
C GLY A 17 -7.14 1.34 3.05
N ASN A 18 -6.58 0.31 2.43
CA ASN A 18 -6.65 0.06 0.99
C ASN A 18 -7.07 -1.39 0.74
N TYR A 19 -7.66 -1.63 -0.43
CA TYR A 19 -7.88 -2.97 -0.97
C TYR A 19 -6.77 -3.32 -1.95
N LEU A 20 -6.17 -4.50 -1.77
CA LEU A 20 -5.27 -5.13 -2.73
C LEU A 20 -5.97 -6.37 -3.30
N ILE A 21 -6.17 -6.41 -4.62
CA ILE A 21 -6.75 -7.56 -5.32
C ILE A 21 -5.65 -8.24 -6.13
N VAL A 22 -5.45 -9.53 -5.88
CA VAL A 22 -4.41 -10.35 -6.51
C VAL A 22 -5.04 -11.58 -7.16
N LYS A 23 -4.49 -12.00 -8.30
CA LYS A 23 -4.88 -13.21 -9.00
C LYS A 23 -4.29 -14.47 -8.34
N GLY A 24 -5.17 -15.44 -8.10
CA GLY A 24 -4.85 -16.76 -7.55
C GLY A 24 -4.98 -16.79 -6.02
N ASP A 25 -4.84 -17.98 -5.46
CA ASP A 25 -4.89 -18.17 -4.01
C ASP A 25 -3.56 -17.72 -3.39
N VAL A 26 -3.60 -16.69 -2.56
CA VAL A 26 -2.43 -16.15 -1.87
C VAL A 26 -2.81 -15.87 -0.43
N THR A 27 -2.01 -16.36 0.50
CA THR A 27 -2.20 -16.10 1.92
C THR A 27 -1.66 -14.73 2.31
N SER A 28 -2.18 -14.17 3.41
CA SER A 28 -1.67 -12.92 4.01
C SER A 28 -0.16 -12.99 4.28
N ARG A 29 0.35 -14.17 4.65
CA ARG A 29 1.77 -14.39 4.94
C ARG A 29 2.63 -14.33 3.68
N GLU A 30 2.16 -14.83 2.55
CA GLU A 30 2.86 -14.73 1.27
C GLU A 30 2.87 -13.29 0.70
N ILE A 31 1.84 -12.49 1.02
CA ILE A 31 1.75 -11.08 0.63
C ILE A 31 2.61 -10.17 1.52
N LEU A 32 2.82 -10.51 2.78
CA LEU A 32 3.49 -9.65 3.76
C LEU A 32 4.84 -9.07 3.28
N PRO A 33 5.77 -9.85 2.69
CA PRO A 33 7.02 -9.31 2.18
C PRO A 33 6.85 -8.26 1.07
N LEU A 34 5.86 -8.46 0.17
CA LEU A 34 5.54 -7.50 -0.88
C LEU A 34 5.05 -6.17 -0.28
N LEU A 35 4.19 -6.22 0.74
CA LEU A 35 3.73 -5.00 1.41
C LEU A 35 4.88 -4.31 2.14
N GLN A 36 5.74 -5.05 2.85
CA GLN A 36 6.91 -4.47 3.52
C GLN A 36 7.84 -3.75 2.53
N GLU A 37 8.13 -4.35 1.38
CA GLU A 37 8.93 -3.72 0.31
C GLU A 37 8.22 -2.47 -0.26
N THR A 38 6.92 -2.58 -0.55
CA THR A 38 6.12 -1.49 -1.12
C THR A 38 6.08 -0.28 -0.19
N PHE A 39 5.79 -0.49 1.10
CA PHE A 39 5.68 0.60 2.06
C PHE A 39 7.05 1.19 2.45
N ARG A 40 8.13 0.39 2.40
CA ARG A 40 9.51 0.91 2.51
C ARG A 40 9.83 1.84 1.35
N PHE A 41 9.53 1.41 0.12
CA PHE A 41 9.70 2.23 -1.07
C PHE A 41 8.92 3.55 -0.95
N ILE A 42 7.65 3.52 -0.55
CA ILE A 42 6.84 4.75 -0.40
C ILE A 42 7.42 5.67 0.67
N ALA A 43 7.83 5.14 1.83
CA ALA A 43 8.39 5.93 2.92
C ALA A 43 9.68 6.68 2.53
N GLU A 44 10.52 6.03 1.72
CA GLU A 44 11.80 6.54 1.25
C GLU A 44 11.70 7.31 -0.08
N TYR A 45 10.53 7.30 -0.72
CA TYR A 45 10.33 7.90 -2.04
C TYR A 45 10.59 9.41 -2.02
N ASP A 46 11.41 9.85 -2.96
CA ASP A 46 11.67 11.25 -3.23
C ASP A 46 11.68 11.46 -4.75
N GLY A 47 10.87 12.38 -5.23
CA GLY A 47 10.68 12.61 -6.67
C GLY A 47 9.24 12.94 -7.07
N GLU A 48 9.01 12.97 -8.38
CA GLU A 48 7.71 13.30 -8.96
C GLU A 48 6.73 12.12 -8.85
N ILE A 49 5.54 12.36 -8.29
CA ILE A 49 4.51 11.32 -8.17
C ILE A 49 3.99 10.95 -9.57
N PRO A 50 4.07 9.66 -9.97
CA PRO A 50 3.53 9.22 -11.25
C PRO A 50 2.02 9.50 -11.36
N GLY A 51 1.60 10.10 -12.47
CA GLY A 51 0.18 10.38 -12.74
C GLY A 51 -0.42 11.57 -11.98
N ALA A 52 0.37 12.32 -11.20
CA ALA A 52 -0.09 13.52 -10.49
C ALA A 52 -0.17 14.78 -11.38
N THR A 53 -0.63 14.61 -12.64
CA THR A 53 -0.85 15.72 -13.58
C THR A 53 -2.33 15.91 -13.84
N ALA A 54 -2.72 17.10 -14.30
CA ALA A 54 -4.12 17.40 -14.65
C ALA A 54 -4.70 16.49 -15.75
N LYS A 55 -3.84 15.91 -16.60
CA LYS A 55 -4.25 14.98 -17.65
C LYS A 55 -4.56 13.58 -17.09
N ASP A 56 -3.83 13.17 -16.07
CA ASP A 56 -3.79 11.77 -15.63
C ASP A 56 -4.54 11.54 -14.30
N CYS A 57 -4.79 12.59 -13.50
CA CYS A 57 -5.51 12.51 -12.23
C CYS A 57 -6.71 13.46 -12.18
N GLY A 58 -7.88 12.91 -11.82
CA GLY A 58 -9.14 13.66 -11.71
C GLY A 58 -9.13 14.76 -10.63
N THR A 59 -8.21 14.68 -9.67
CA THR A 59 -8.04 15.66 -8.58
C THR A 59 -6.56 15.92 -8.32
N TYR A 60 -5.79 16.27 -9.36
CA TYR A 60 -4.32 16.37 -9.32
C TYR A 60 -3.74 17.37 -8.31
N LEU A 61 -4.53 18.30 -7.77
CA LEU A 61 -4.10 19.25 -6.73
C LEU A 61 -4.10 18.65 -5.31
N LEU A 62 -4.75 17.50 -5.11
CA LEU A 62 -4.90 16.86 -3.79
C LEU A 62 -3.84 15.77 -3.58
N HIS A 63 -2.56 16.11 -3.83
CA HIS A 63 -1.43 15.23 -3.57
C HIS A 63 -0.56 15.80 -2.45
N ASP A 64 -0.13 14.93 -1.53
CA ASP A 64 0.74 15.27 -0.41
C ASP A 64 1.79 14.17 -0.23
N LEU A 65 2.96 14.34 -0.87
CA LEU A 65 4.06 13.38 -0.77
C LEU A 65 4.61 13.27 0.67
N PRO A 66 4.87 14.38 1.39
CA PRO A 66 5.31 14.30 2.78
C PRO A 66 4.40 13.45 3.67
N MET A 67 3.08 13.65 3.58
CA MET A 67 2.13 12.86 4.37
C MET A 67 2.05 11.41 3.92
N ALA A 68 2.11 11.13 2.61
CA ALA A 68 2.15 9.75 2.12
C ALA A 68 3.39 8.99 2.64
N ARG A 69 4.56 9.64 2.68
CA ARG A 69 5.79 9.06 3.24
C ARG A 69 5.65 8.80 4.75
N TYR A 70 5.10 9.76 5.48
CA TYR A 70 4.86 9.62 6.93
C TYR A 70 3.93 8.44 7.23
N GLU A 71 2.77 8.38 6.57
CA GLU A 71 1.78 7.32 6.77
C GLU A 71 2.35 5.95 6.39
N ALA A 72 3.12 5.88 5.31
CA ALA A 72 3.76 4.64 4.89
C ALA A 72 4.82 4.16 5.89
N ALA A 73 5.67 5.07 6.38
CA ALA A 73 6.65 4.76 7.40
C ALA A 73 6.00 4.27 8.70
N ARG A 74 4.89 4.90 9.11
CA ARG A 74 4.14 4.50 10.31
C ARG A 74 3.60 3.08 10.16
N TYR A 75 2.86 2.80 9.08
CA TYR A 75 2.29 1.46 8.86
C TYR A 75 3.36 0.38 8.71
N LEU A 76 4.48 0.69 8.04
CA LEU A 76 5.62 -0.21 7.92
C LEU A 76 6.18 -0.60 9.29
N ASN A 77 6.53 0.39 10.11
CA ASN A 77 7.26 0.16 11.36
C ASN A 77 6.36 -0.37 12.48
N GLU A 78 5.13 0.14 12.58
CA GLU A 78 4.22 -0.20 13.68
C GLU A 78 3.41 -1.46 13.41
N VAL A 79 3.18 -1.82 12.14
CA VAL A 79 2.33 -2.96 11.77
C VAL A 79 3.06 -4.00 10.94
N LEU A 80 3.58 -3.66 9.76
CA LEU A 80 4.07 -4.67 8.82
C LEU A 80 5.35 -5.38 9.29
N LEU A 81 6.30 -4.67 9.89
CA LEU A 81 7.53 -5.27 10.44
C LEU A 81 7.30 -6.01 11.75
N CYS A 82 6.23 -5.68 12.46
CA CYS A 82 5.85 -6.27 13.74
C CYS A 82 4.66 -7.25 13.62
N ALA A 83 4.29 -7.63 12.40
CA ALA A 83 3.08 -8.42 12.13
C ALA A 83 3.15 -9.79 12.79
N THR A 84 2.09 -10.13 13.52
CA THR A 84 1.91 -11.43 14.18
C THR A 84 0.78 -12.22 13.53
N ASP A 85 0.56 -13.45 13.98
CA ASP A 85 -0.57 -14.27 13.52
C ASP A 85 -1.93 -13.60 13.74
N HIS A 86 -2.05 -12.72 14.74
CA HIS A 86 -3.27 -11.93 14.96
C HIS A 86 -3.58 -10.98 13.79
N ASN A 87 -2.55 -10.42 13.15
CA ASN A 87 -2.73 -9.52 12.02
C ASN A 87 -3.02 -10.28 10.71
N LEU A 88 -2.48 -11.50 10.58
CA LEU A 88 -2.47 -12.24 9.33
C LEU A 88 -3.67 -13.18 9.17
N ASN A 89 -4.35 -13.50 10.26
CA ASN A 89 -5.50 -14.40 10.27
C ASN A 89 -6.74 -13.63 10.71
N TYR A 90 -7.78 -13.65 9.88
CA TYR A 90 -9.05 -13.04 10.23
C TYR A 90 -9.68 -13.80 11.41
N PRO A 91 -10.24 -13.12 12.42
CA PRO A 91 -10.93 -13.78 13.51
C PRO A 91 -12.07 -14.66 12.98
N VAL A 92 -12.23 -15.83 13.58
CA VAL A 92 -13.37 -16.74 13.36
C VAL A 92 -14.55 -16.33 14.22
#